data_AF-A0AAW2FPA0-F1
#
_entry.id   AF-A0AAW2FPA0-F1
#
_cell.length_a   1.000
_cell.length_b   1.000
_cell.length_c   1.000
_cell.angle_alpha   90.00
_cell.angle_beta   90.00
_cell.angle_gamma   90.00
#
_symmetry.space_group_name_H-M   'P 1'
#
loop_
_entity.id
_entity.type
_entity.pdbx_description
1 polymer ?
#
loop_
_entity_poly.entity_id
_entity_poly.type
_entity_poly.pdbx_seq_one_letter_code
_entity_poly.pdbx_strand_id
1 'polypeptide(L)'
;MFANKNYKRDVEYVFELSRFVFRLLGIWPYARTNSRLSETLETAVLIVVSYVILTCELVPAILYVVIVQKKTRARLKVIATTLFTIITMFKYSQLILNRNRMKNYLAQVEDDWRNIADKRDHDIMINEARIGRRLVIICAIFMYSSGVSFRTIIPLSYGKIVTEQNTTIRLLSCPGHFILFDVQLSPAYEIVFVMQLFSGFIKCSITTAIYGFTSLFVMHICAQMEMLIILMNNLVNKKELKNVNEKLAAVEWEDNNAVALCSYLVGLTSISFNIFLFCFIGEQLSKKAEKVALTACTLEWYRLPDIKARSLILIMIISNSSIKLKGGKFIDLSFKTFGNVVKTAVTYLNLLRAIVD
;
A
#
# COMPACT_ATOMS: atom_id res chain seq x y z
N MET A 1 2.28 38.05 -7.60
CA MET A 1 2.06 36.62 -7.31
C MET A 1 3.35 36.10 -6.70
N PHE A 2 3.43 36.00 -5.37
CA PHE A 2 4.66 35.54 -4.72
C PHE A 2 4.68 34.01 -4.72
N ALA A 3 5.55 33.43 -5.54
CA ALA A 3 5.79 31.98 -5.55
C ALA A 3 6.29 31.50 -4.18
N ASN A 4 5.84 30.32 -3.74
CA ASN A 4 6.28 29.72 -2.49
C ASN A 4 7.82 29.60 -2.45
N LYS A 5 8.48 30.39 -1.62
CA LYS A 5 9.96 30.37 -1.52
C LYS A 5 10.51 29.05 -0.95
N ASN A 6 9.70 28.30 -0.21
CA ASN A 6 10.09 27.07 0.48
C ASN A 6 9.65 25.79 -0.25
N TYR A 7 9.05 25.88 -1.44
CA TYR A 7 8.44 24.73 -2.13
C TYR A 7 9.38 23.52 -2.27
N LYS A 8 10.69 23.76 -2.51
CA LYS A 8 11.68 22.67 -2.62
C LYS A 8 11.77 21.84 -1.34
N ARG A 9 11.71 22.47 -0.17
CA ARG A 9 11.74 21.79 1.13
C ARG A 9 10.45 21.02 1.36
N ASP A 10 9.32 21.59 0.97
CA ASP A 10 8.01 20.95 1.12
C ASP A 10 7.89 19.73 0.20
N VAL A 11 8.28 19.84 -1.07
CA VAL A 11 8.33 18.73 -2.03
C VAL A 11 9.30 17.65 -1.59
N GLU A 12 10.49 18.04 -1.09
CA GLU A 12 11.45 17.09 -0.53
C GLU A 12 10.82 16.32 0.64
N TYR A 13 10.15 17.02 1.55
CA TYR A 13 9.40 16.41 2.64
C TYR A 13 8.32 15.45 2.12
N VAL A 14 7.46 15.85 1.17
CA VAL A 14 6.39 14.94 0.70
C VAL A 14 6.97 13.69 0.03
N PHE A 15 8.05 13.82 -0.72
CA PHE A 15 8.59 12.72 -1.53
C PHE A 15 9.59 11.85 -0.78
N GLU A 16 10.17 12.29 0.32
CA GLU A 16 11.27 11.61 1.05
C GLU A 16 11.04 10.11 1.28
N LEU A 17 9.91 9.73 1.89
CA LEU A 17 9.60 8.33 2.23
C LEU A 17 9.43 7.47 0.97
N SER A 18 8.62 7.94 0.01
CA SER A 18 8.41 7.24 -1.24
C SER A 18 9.72 7.13 -2.01
N ARG A 19 10.49 8.22 -2.10
CA ARG A 19 11.79 8.28 -2.75
C ARG A 19 12.76 7.26 -2.20
N PHE A 20 12.84 7.13 -0.87
CA PHE A 20 13.70 6.14 -0.23
C PHE A 20 13.35 4.72 -0.69
N VAL A 21 12.08 4.32 -0.60
CA VAL A 21 11.63 2.98 -0.99
C VAL A 21 11.78 2.73 -2.50
N PHE A 22 11.41 3.70 -3.33
CA PHE A 22 11.55 3.60 -4.79
C PHE A 22 13.01 3.53 -5.23
N ARG A 23 13.93 4.19 -4.52
CA ARG A 23 15.38 4.10 -4.79
C ARG A 23 15.95 2.74 -4.44
N LEU A 24 15.53 2.16 -3.30
CA LEU A 24 15.91 0.79 -2.93
C LEU A 24 15.51 -0.24 -3.99
N LEU A 25 14.38 -0.01 -4.67
CA LEU A 25 13.86 -0.86 -5.75
C LEU A 25 14.42 -0.52 -7.14
N GLY A 26 15.23 0.54 -7.27
CA GLY A 26 15.74 1.03 -8.55
C GLY A 26 14.69 1.72 -9.44
N ILE A 27 13.52 2.12 -8.95
CA ILE A 27 12.42 2.63 -9.79
C ILE A 27 12.31 4.16 -9.78
N TRP A 28 12.96 4.84 -8.84
CA TRP A 28 12.84 6.30 -8.70
C TRP A 28 13.13 7.05 -10.01
N PRO A 29 12.29 8.00 -10.44
CA PRO A 29 12.36 8.57 -11.79
C PRO A 29 13.36 9.73 -11.95
N TYR A 30 13.87 10.30 -10.85
CA TYR A 30 14.82 11.42 -10.88
C TYR A 30 16.26 10.99 -10.65
N ALA A 31 17.16 11.61 -11.41
CA ALA A 31 18.57 11.28 -11.45
C ALA A 31 19.28 11.51 -10.11
N ARG A 32 20.19 10.61 -9.71
CA ARG A 32 21.05 10.69 -8.53
C ARG A 32 22.42 11.31 -8.85
N THR A 33 22.93 11.10 -10.06
CA THR A 33 24.30 11.46 -10.46
C THR A 33 24.27 12.18 -11.81
N ASN A 34 25.25 13.05 -12.08
CA ASN A 34 25.33 13.76 -13.38
C ASN A 34 25.57 12.82 -14.57
N SER A 35 26.08 11.60 -14.36
CA SER A 35 26.33 10.62 -15.41
C SER A 35 25.11 9.73 -15.69
N ARG A 36 24.41 10.01 -16.79
CA ARG A 36 23.20 9.29 -17.23
C ARG A 36 23.40 7.78 -17.40
N LEU A 37 24.60 7.34 -17.78
CA LEU A 37 24.90 5.92 -18.02
C LEU A 37 25.08 5.10 -16.73
N SER A 38 25.84 5.62 -15.75
CA SER A 38 26.08 4.93 -14.48
C SER A 38 24.77 4.64 -13.75
N GLU A 39 23.88 5.62 -13.71
CA GLU A 39 22.61 5.48 -13.02
C GLU A 39 21.63 4.51 -13.71
N THR A 40 21.64 4.50 -15.05
CA THR A 40 20.82 3.54 -15.81
C THR A 40 21.29 2.11 -15.56
N LEU A 41 22.61 1.90 -15.48
CA LEU A 41 23.20 0.61 -15.14
C LEU A 41 22.87 0.20 -13.70
N GLU A 42 23.06 1.09 -12.72
CA GLU A 42 22.72 0.83 -11.31
C GLU A 42 21.24 0.44 -11.15
N THR A 43 20.35 1.18 -11.80
CA THR A 43 18.90 0.90 -11.81
C THR A 43 18.61 -0.46 -12.45
N ALA A 44 19.19 -0.76 -13.60
CA ALA A 44 18.99 -2.03 -14.30
C ALA A 44 19.49 -3.21 -13.45
N VAL A 45 20.66 -3.08 -12.82
CA VAL A 45 21.22 -4.10 -11.92
C VAL A 45 20.28 -4.36 -10.74
N LEU A 46 19.79 -3.31 -10.07
CA LEU A 46 18.85 -3.47 -8.95
C LEU A 46 17.55 -4.19 -9.35
N ILE A 47 17.00 -3.86 -10.53
CA ILE A 47 15.79 -4.51 -11.06
C ILE A 47 16.07 -5.98 -11.38
N VAL A 48 17.16 -6.28 -12.09
CA VAL A 48 17.53 -7.65 -12.45
C VAL A 48 17.77 -8.50 -11.21
N VAL A 49 18.54 -8.01 -10.25
CA VAL A 49 18.80 -8.70 -8.97
C VAL A 49 17.49 -8.96 -8.22
N SER A 50 16.57 -7.97 -8.18
CA SER A 50 15.27 -8.13 -7.54
C SER A 50 14.43 -9.23 -8.19
N TYR A 51 14.37 -9.28 -9.52
CA TYR A 51 13.65 -10.35 -10.23
C TYR A 51 14.30 -11.72 -10.02
N VAL A 52 15.64 -11.80 -10.08
CA VAL A 52 16.37 -13.05 -9.86
C VAL A 52 16.02 -13.61 -8.48
N ILE A 53 16.14 -12.82 -7.42
CA ILE A 53 15.81 -13.23 -6.05
C ILE A 53 14.35 -13.70 -5.94
N LEU A 54 13.41 -12.96 -6.51
CA LEU A 54 11.99 -13.34 -6.49
C LEU A 54 11.73 -14.66 -7.26
N THR A 55 12.38 -14.86 -8.40
CA THR A 55 12.23 -16.09 -9.20
C THR A 55 12.86 -17.31 -8.53
N CYS A 56 13.99 -17.14 -7.85
CA CYS A 56 14.64 -18.18 -7.06
C CYS A 56 13.78 -18.66 -5.88
N GLU A 57 12.85 -17.84 -5.36
CA GLU A 57 11.83 -18.31 -4.40
C GLU A 57 10.61 -18.93 -5.10
N LEU A 58 10.19 -18.38 -6.24
CA LEU A 58 8.98 -18.83 -6.94
C LEU A 58 9.12 -20.23 -7.52
N VAL A 59 10.24 -20.55 -8.16
CA VAL A 59 10.43 -21.85 -8.84
C VAL A 59 10.39 -23.02 -7.85
N PRO A 60 11.15 -23.01 -6.73
CA PRO A 60 11.06 -24.07 -5.72
C PRO A 60 9.69 -24.17 -5.05
N ALA A 61 8.98 -23.05 -4.88
CA ALA A 61 7.62 -23.05 -4.31
C ALA A 61 6.61 -23.75 -5.24
N ILE A 62 6.67 -23.48 -6.55
CA ILE A 62 5.84 -24.17 -7.54
C ILE A 62 6.14 -25.67 -7.56
N LEU A 63 7.43 -26.04 -7.60
CA LEU A 63 7.85 -27.44 -7.57
C LEU A 63 7.36 -28.16 -6.31
N TYR A 64 7.43 -27.50 -5.15
CA TYR A 64 6.93 -28.04 -3.89
C TYR A 64 5.42 -28.30 -3.91
N VAL A 65 4.64 -27.38 -4.50
CA VAL A 65 3.18 -27.53 -4.64
C VAL A 65 2.80 -28.66 -5.58
N VAL A 66 3.55 -28.84 -6.68
CA VAL A 66 3.23 -29.83 -7.71
C VAL A 66 3.70 -31.23 -7.33
N ILE A 67 4.91 -31.36 -6.80
CA ILE A 67 5.60 -32.66 -6.63
C ILE A 67 5.43 -33.20 -5.21
N VAL A 68 5.62 -32.36 -4.19
CA VAL A 68 5.74 -32.81 -2.79
C VAL A 68 4.40 -32.83 -2.07
N GLN A 69 3.59 -31.79 -2.25
CA GLN A 69 2.35 -31.62 -1.49
C GLN A 69 1.17 -32.37 -2.13
N LYS A 70 0.93 -33.60 -1.66
CA LYS A 70 -0.26 -34.39 -2.04
C LYS A 70 -1.50 -34.08 -1.19
N LYS A 71 -1.33 -33.56 0.04
CA LYS A 71 -2.44 -33.25 0.97
C LYS A 71 -3.10 -31.90 0.62
N THR A 72 -4.41 -31.91 0.36
CA THR A 72 -5.18 -30.72 -0.09
C THR A 72 -5.05 -29.51 0.84
N ARG A 73 -5.17 -29.71 2.16
CA ARG A 73 -5.15 -28.61 3.15
C ARG A 73 -3.78 -27.93 3.24
N ALA A 74 -2.69 -28.69 3.21
CA ALA A 74 -1.33 -28.15 3.23
C ALA A 74 -0.97 -27.51 1.89
N ARG A 75 -1.40 -28.13 0.79
CA ARG A 75 -1.24 -27.61 -0.58
C ARG A 75 -1.91 -26.23 -0.75
N LEU A 76 -3.11 -26.04 -0.22
CA LEU A 76 -3.82 -24.74 -0.27
C LEU A 76 -3.02 -23.60 0.39
N LYS A 77 -2.40 -23.85 1.56
CA LYS A 77 -1.58 -22.85 2.23
C LYS A 77 -0.38 -22.41 1.39
N VAL A 78 0.31 -23.36 0.75
CA VAL A 78 1.47 -23.06 -0.10
C VAL A 78 1.05 -22.43 -1.43
N ILE A 79 -0.08 -22.85 -2.02
CA ILE A 79 -0.66 -22.20 -3.21
C ILE A 79 -0.94 -20.73 -2.93
N ALA A 80 -1.53 -20.39 -1.78
CA ALA A 80 -1.80 -18.99 -1.42
C ALA A 80 -0.51 -18.15 -1.38
N THR A 81 0.57 -18.67 -0.76
CA THR A 81 1.88 -18.00 -0.70
C THR A 81 2.53 -17.87 -2.09
N THR A 82 2.35 -18.87 -2.95
CA THR A 82 2.88 -18.87 -4.33
C THR A 82 2.15 -17.85 -5.19
N LEU A 83 0.82 -17.82 -5.14
CA LEU A 83 -0.02 -16.84 -5.82
C LEU A 83 0.30 -15.41 -5.38
N PHE A 84 0.51 -15.20 -4.08
CA PHE A 84 0.95 -13.91 -3.56
C PHE A 84 2.26 -13.46 -4.22
N THR A 85 3.24 -14.37 -4.35
CA THR A 85 4.52 -14.07 -5.01
C THR A 85 4.33 -13.68 -6.49
N ILE A 86 3.48 -14.41 -7.22
CA ILE A 86 3.15 -14.09 -8.62
C ILE A 86 2.51 -12.70 -8.74
N ILE A 87 1.55 -12.39 -7.86
CA ILE A 87 0.89 -11.07 -7.82
C ILE A 87 1.92 -9.96 -7.52
N THR A 88 2.87 -10.20 -6.60
CA THR A 88 3.92 -9.19 -6.31
C THR A 88 4.84 -8.94 -7.49
N MET A 89 5.24 -9.99 -8.23
CA MET A 89 6.02 -9.82 -9.47
C MET A 89 5.23 -9.01 -10.52
N PHE A 90 3.94 -9.34 -10.71
CA PHE A 90 3.09 -8.59 -11.63
C PHE A 90 2.99 -7.11 -11.24
N LYS A 91 2.76 -6.83 -9.95
CA LYS A 91 2.74 -5.47 -9.41
C LYS A 91 4.06 -4.73 -9.64
N TYR A 92 5.19 -5.39 -9.45
CA TYR A 92 6.51 -4.82 -9.70
C TYR A 92 6.71 -4.47 -11.18
N SER A 93 6.32 -5.38 -12.09
CA SER A 93 6.35 -5.12 -13.54
C SER A 93 5.48 -3.92 -13.91
N GLN A 94 4.27 -3.82 -13.35
CA GLN A 94 3.39 -2.67 -13.58
C GLN A 94 4.00 -1.35 -13.09
N LEU A 95 4.72 -1.37 -11.98
CA LEU A 95 5.40 -0.19 -11.43
C LEU A 95 6.54 0.29 -12.34
N ILE A 96 7.30 -0.65 -12.91
CA ILE A 96 8.39 -0.37 -13.86
C ILE A 96 7.83 0.19 -15.18
N LEU A 97 6.80 -0.45 -15.75
CA LEU A 97 6.18 -0.03 -17.01
C LEU A 97 5.57 1.38 -16.90
N ASN A 98 4.99 1.70 -15.75
CA ASN A 98 4.36 3.01 -15.51
C ASN A 98 5.33 4.08 -14.99
N ARG A 99 6.64 3.82 -14.96
CA ARG A 99 7.65 4.76 -14.43
C ARG A 99 7.59 6.15 -15.07
N ASN A 100 7.38 6.21 -16.39
CA ASN A 100 7.28 7.50 -17.10
C ASN A 100 6.02 8.28 -16.71
N ARG A 101 4.90 7.58 -16.51
CA ARG A 101 3.65 8.20 -16.03
C ARG A 101 3.83 8.72 -14.61
N MET A 102 4.43 7.91 -13.73
CA MET A 102 4.78 8.32 -12.36
C MET A 102 5.65 9.57 -12.36
N LYS A 103 6.65 9.68 -13.23
CA LYS A 103 7.50 10.88 -13.36
C LYS A 103 6.66 12.12 -13.67
N ASN A 104 5.76 12.02 -14.66
CA ASN A 104 4.90 13.15 -15.04
C ASN A 104 3.99 13.57 -13.88
N TYR A 105 3.45 12.61 -13.13
CA TYR A 105 2.63 12.92 -11.94
C TYR A 105 3.43 13.63 -10.85
N LEU A 106 4.65 13.17 -10.56
CA LEU A 106 5.50 13.82 -9.56
C LEU A 106 5.88 15.24 -9.97
N ALA A 107 6.12 15.47 -11.27
CA ALA A 107 6.40 16.80 -11.81
C ALA A 107 5.18 17.73 -11.69
N GLN A 108 3.97 17.21 -11.89
CA GLN A 108 2.73 17.97 -11.69
C GLN A 108 2.53 18.36 -10.22
N VAL A 109 2.73 17.42 -9.30
CA VAL A 109 2.65 17.70 -7.86
C VAL A 109 3.68 18.77 -7.47
N GLU A 110 4.92 18.67 -7.97
CA GLU A 110 5.95 19.68 -7.73
C GLU A 110 5.57 21.07 -8.25
N ASP A 111 4.96 21.16 -9.43
CA ASP A 111 4.47 22.42 -9.98
C ASP A 111 3.32 23.00 -9.14
N ASP A 112 2.40 22.16 -8.67
CA ASP A 112 1.32 22.57 -7.75
C ASP A 112 1.90 23.16 -6.44
N TRP A 113 2.92 22.53 -5.84
CA TRP A 113 3.61 23.06 -4.65
C TRP A 113 4.32 24.40 -4.90
N ARG A 114 4.84 24.60 -6.12
CA ARG A 114 5.52 25.83 -6.52
C ARG A 114 4.57 27.01 -6.69
N ASN A 115 3.35 26.74 -7.17
CA ASN A 115 2.36 27.75 -7.53
C ASN A 115 1.49 28.23 -6.36
N ILE A 116 1.67 27.69 -5.16
CA ILE A 116 0.93 28.10 -3.96
C ILE A 116 1.41 29.46 -3.46
N ALA A 117 0.48 30.40 -3.36
CA ALA A 117 0.74 31.77 -2.93
C ALA A 117 0.09 32.12 -1.57
N ASP A 118 -1.07 31.54 -1.23
CA ASP A 118 -1.73 31.76 0.07
C ASP A 118 -1.16 30.79 1.12
N LYS A 119 -0.92 31.32 2.32
CA LYS A 119 -0.43 30.56 3.48
C LYS A 119 -1.47 29.55 3.97
N ARG A 120 -2.76 29.88 3.88
CA ARG A 120 -3.83 28.94 4.27
C ARG A 120 -3.81 27.71 3.36
N ASP A 121 -3.60 27.92 2.07
CA ASP A 121 -3.57 26.86 1.06
C ASP A 121 -2.39 25.91 1.30
N HIS A 122 -1.25 26.48 1.66
CA HIS A 122 -0.07 25.75 2.09
C HIS A 122 -0.32 24.90 3.34
N ASP A 123 -0.93 25.49 4.38
CA ASP A 123 -1.21 24.81 5.66
C ASP A 123 -2.16 23.61 5.49
N ILE A 124 -3.13 23.69 4.58
CA ILE A 124 -4.05 22.58 4.25
C ILE A 124 -3.30 21.47 3.54
N MET A 125 -2.50 21.82 2.53
CA MET A 125 -1.81 20.83 1.71
C MET A 125 -0.73 20.09 2.49
N ILE A 126 -0.01 20.76 3.39
CA ILE A 126 0.97 20.11 4.27
C ILE A 126 0.30 19.20 5.31
N ASN A 127 -0.90 19.55 5.80
CA ASN A 127 -1.63 18.71 6.75
C ASN A 127 -2.13 17.41 6.10
N GLU A 128 -2.68 17.51 4.89
CA GLU A 128 -3.11 16.34 4.11
C GLU A 128 -1.92 15.45 3.72
N ALA A 129 -0.80 16.05 3.29
CA ALA A 129 0.42 15.29 3.03
C ALA A 129 0.96 14.58 4.29
N ARG A 130 0.85 15.20 5.47
CA ARG A 130 1.24 14.59 6.75
C ARG A 130 0.36 13.40 7.11
N ILE A 131 -0.96 13.48 6.87
CA ILE A 131 -1.88 12.35 7.05
C ILE A 131 -1.49 11.19 6.13
N GLY A 132 -1.22 11.48 4.84
CA GLY A 132 -0.72 10.48 3.89
C GLY A 132 0.57 9.81 4.35
N ARG A 133 1.58 10.61 4.76
CA ARG A 133 2.84 10.09 5.30
C ARG A 133 2.62 9.19 6.52
N ARG A 134 1.77 9.58 7.47
CA ARG A 134 1.44 8.76 8.65
C ARG A 134 0.82 7.43 8.25
N LEU A 135 -0.12 7.42 7.31
CA LEU A 135 -0.75 6.18 6.82
C LEU A 135 0.28 5.25 6.17
N VAL A 136 1.22 5.79 5.38
CA VAL A 136 2.29 5.02 4.75
C VAL A 136 3.26 4.45 5.77
N ILE A 137 3.65 5.21 6.79
CA ILE A 137 4.51 4.74 7.89
C ILE A 137 3.82 3.60 8.66
N ILE A 138 2.56 3.78 9.04
CA ILE A 138 1.77 2.75 9.74
C ILE A 138 1.68 1.48 8.87
N CYS A 139 1.39 1.64 7.58
CA CYS A 139 1.35 0.55 6.61
C CYS A 139 2.69 -0.21 6.55
N ALA A 140 3.81 0.52 6.45
CA ALA A 140 5.14 -0.06 6.45
C ALA A 140 5.39 -0.85 7.74
N ILE A 141 5.11 -0.28 8.91
CA ILE A 141 5.28 -0.96 10.20
C ILE A 141 4.53 -2.29 10.23
N PHE A 142 3.24 -2.30 9.87
CA PHE A 142 2.43 -3.52 9.84
C PHE A 142 2.90 -4.56 8.82
N MET A 143 3.38 -4.12 7.65
CA MET A 143 3.84 -5.05 6.61
C MET A 143 5.22 -5.65 6.92
N TYR A 144 6.16 -4.84 7.42
CA TYR A 144 7.47 -5.33 7.82
C TYR A 144 7.40 -6.18 9.09
N SER A 145 6.58 -5.80 10.08
CA SER A 145 6.38 -6.61 11.29
C SER A 145 5.78 -7.98 10.93
N SER A 146 4.72 -8.00 10.11
CA SER A 146 4.14 -9.24 9.61
C SER A 146 5.16 -10.08 8.83
N GLY A 147 5.93 -9.45 7.94
CA GLY A 147 6.98 -10.13 7.17
C GLY A 147 8.01 -10.83 8.07
N VAL A 148 8.51 -10.13 9.10
CA VAL A 148 9.48 -10.68 10.05
C VAL A 148 8.87 -11.78 10.91
N SER A 149 7.65 -11.59 11.41
CA SER A 149 6.95 -12.59 12.23
C SER A 149 6.74 -13.91 11.49
N PHE A 150 6.22 -13.87 10.26
CA PHE A 150 5.96 -15.10 9.48
C PHE A 150 7.22 -15.72 8.89
N ARG A 151 8.16 -14.90 8.38
CA ARG A 151 9.32 -15.41 7.64
C ARG A 151 10.51 -15.74 8.54
N THR A 152 10.62 -15.09 9.69
CA THR A 152 11.82 -15.23 10.56
C THR A 152 11.46 -15.84 11.90
N ILE A 153 10.48 -15.27 12.62
CA ILE A 153 10.20 -15.68 14.01
C ILE A 153 9.62 -17.09 14.05
N ILE A 154 8.59 -17.38 13.26
CA ILE A 154 7.95 -18.71 13.23
C ILE A 154 8.95 -19.81 12.88
N PRO A 155 9.71 -19.75 11.76
CA PRO A 155 10.61 -20.85 11.41
C PRO A 155 11.74 -21.07 12.41
N LEU A 156 12.25 -20.01 13.05
CA LEU A 156 13.29 -20.12 14.06
C LEU A 156 12.76 -20.61 15.40
N SER A 157 11.53 -20.25 15.78
CA SER A 157 10.93 -20.65 17.06
C SER A 157 10.63 -22.14 17.13
N TYR A 158 10.37 -22.79 15.99
CA TYR A 158 10.13 -24.24 15.94
C TYR A 158 11.41 -25.09 16.06
N GLY A 159 12.60 -24.50 15.88
CA GLY A 159 13.87 -25.22 16.01
C GLY A 159 14.08 -26.35 14.99
N LYS A 160 14.91 -27.34 15.35
CA LYS A 160 15.19 -28.53 14.53
C LYS A 160 14.17 -29.62 14.87
N ILE A 161 13.42 -30.08 13.88
CA ILE A 161 12.42 -31.14 14.04
C ILE A 161 13.06 -32.46 13.61
N VAL A 162 13.23 -33.40 14.53
CA VAL A 162 13.71 -34.75 14.20
C VAL A 162 12.50 -35.60 13.80
N THR A 163 12.50 -36.11 12.58
CA THR A 163 11.44 -37.00 12.09
C THR A 163 11.70 -38.43 12.60
N GLU A 164 10.66 -39.26 12.68
CA GLU A 164 10.75 -40.68 13.10
C GLU A 164 11.79 -41.49 12.30
N GLN A 165 12.16 -41.05 11.09
CA GLN A 165 13.24 -41.63 10.27
C GLN A 165 14.66 -41.11 10.61
N ASN A 166 14.87 -40.51 11.79
CA ASN A 166 16.14 -39.89 12.24
C ASN A 166 16.69 -38.77 11.32
N THR A 167 15.86 -38.18 10.46
CA THR A 167 16.23 -37.02 9.63
C THR A 167 15.88 -35.72 10.35
N THR A 168 16.86 -34.82 10.47
CA THR A 168 16.64 -33.47 11.03
C THR A 168 16.09 -32.53 9.94
N ILE A 169 14.90 -31.98 10.16
CA ILE A 169 14.25 -31.01 9.28
C ILE A 169 14.25 -29.65 9.97
N ARG A 170 14.80 -28.66 9.28
CA ARG A 170 14.77 -27.23 9.63
C ARG A 170 13.71 -26.53 8.79
N LEU A 171 12.91 -25.68 9.43
CA LEU A 171 11.79 -25.01 8.79
C LEU A 171 12.28 -23.81 7.97
N LEU A 172 11.96 -23.78 6.68
CA LEU A 172 12.23 -22.61 5.83
C LEU A 172 11.13 -21.55 5.97
N SER A 173 11.46 -20.29 5.70
CA SER A 173 10.51 -19.18 5.66
C SER A 173 9.38 -19.41 4.66
N CYS A 174 9.69 -20.04 3.52
CA CYS A 174 8.71 -20.52 2.56
C CYS A 174 9.06 -21.96 2.14
N PRO A 175 8.10 -22.90 2.20
CA PRO A 175 8.32 -24.26 1.74
C PRO A 175 8.66 -24.28 0.24
N GLY A 176 9.78 -24.91 -0.10
CA GLY A 176 10.27 -25.04 -1.47
C GLY A 176 10.97 -26.37 -1.67
N HIS A 177 10.86 -26.92 -2.88
CA HIS A 177 11.56 -28.13 -3.26
C HIS A 177 12.72 -27.76 -4.18
N PHE A 178 13.95 -28.02 -3.73
CA PHE A 178 15.18 -27.72 -4.45
C PHE A 178 15.78 -29.04 -4.96
N ILE A 179 15.89 -29.18 -6.28
CA ILE A 179 16.32 -30.43 -6.93
C ILE A 179 17.86 -30.52 -6.97
N LEU A 180 18.55 -29.38 -7.06
CA LEU A 180 19.98 -29.31 -7.34
C LEU A 180 20.87 -29.62 -6.14
N PHE A 181 20.36 -29.47 -4.92
CA PHE A 181 21.13 -29.67 -3.69
C PHE A 181 20.19 -29.90 -2.49
N ASP A 182 20.71 -30.54 -1.46
CA ASP A 182 19.97 -30.73 -0.21
C ASP A 182 20.04 -29.45 0.65
N VAL A 183 18.87 -28.87 0.90
CA VAL A 183 18.69 -27.60 1.61
C VAL A 183 18.80 -27.77 3.12
N GLN A 184 18.72 -29.00 3.65
CA GLN A 184 18.79 -29.23 5.10
C GLN A 184 20.23 -29.25 5.62
N LEU A 185 21.21 -29.38 4.72
CA LEU A 185 22.63 -29.36 5.03
C LEU A 185 23.16 -27.93 5.14
N SER A 186 24.09 -27.70 6.07
CA SER A 186 24.84 -26.44 6.16
C SER A 186 26.02 -26.49 5.18
N PRO A 187 26.31 -25.44 4.39
CA PRO A 187 25.79 -24.06 4.47
C PRO A 187 24.55 -23.75 3.59
N ALA A 188 24.03 -24.73 2.86
CA ALA A 188 22.95 -24.51 1.89
C ALA A 188 21.66 -23.99 2.54
N TYR A 189 21.31 -24.52 3.72
CA TYR A 189 20.18 -24.05 4.51
C TYR A 189 20.26 -22.55 4.80
N GLU A 190 21.40 -22.10 5.36
CA GLU A 190 21.59 -20.72 5.78
C GLU A 190 21.52 -19.76 4.58
N ILE A 191 22.11 -20.15 3.45
CA ILE A 191 22.09 -19.35 2.21
C ILE A 191 20.65 -19.19 1.69
N VAL A 192 19.89 -20.28 1.58
CA VAL A 192 18.51 -20.24 1.09
C VAL A 192 17.61 -19.45 2.04
N PHE A 193 17.80 -19.60 3.35
CA PHE A 193 17.04 -18.86 4.36
C PHE A 193 17.27 -17.34 4.21
N VAL A 194 18.53 -16.91 4.13
CA VAL A 194 18.88 -15.49 3.92
C VAL A 194 18.33 -14.97 2.59
N MET A 195 18.42 -15.76 1.52
CA MET A 195 17.82 -15.39 0.23
C MET A 195 16.30 -15.18 0.32
N GLN A 196 15.59 -16.06 1.04
CA GLN A 196 14.13 -15.94 1.25
C GLN A 196 13.75 -14.74 2.13
N LEU A 197 14.62 -14.33 3.06
CA LEU A 197 14.45 -13.10 3.83
C LEU A 197 14.58 -11.86 2.94
N PHE A 198 15.62 -11.79 2.10
CA PHE A 198 15.78 -10.70 1.13
C PHE A 198 14.61 -10.63 0.16
N SER A 199 14.13 -11.77 -0.32
CA SER A 199 12.94 -11.81 -1.17
C SER A 199 11.70 -11.30 -0.44
N GLY A 200 11.52 -11.65 0.84
CA GLY A 200 10.46 -11.09 1.69
C GLY A 200 10.56 -9.57 1.83
N PHE A 201 11.77 -9.06 2.07
CA PHE A 201 12.04 -7.63 2.15
C PHE A 201 11.69 -6.90 0.85
N ILE A 202 12.07 -7.46 -0.31
CA ILE A 202 11.74 -6.92 -1.63
C ILE A 202 10.21 -6.87 -1.81
N LYS A 203 9.48 -7.95 -1.48
CA LYS A 203 8.01 -7.99 -1.58
C LYS A 203 7.33 -6.93 -0.70
N CYS A 204 7.78 -6.78 0.55
CA CYS A 204 7.29 -5.74 1.46
C CYS A 204 7.61 -4.33 0.93
N SER A 205 8.81 -4.14 0.38
CA SER A 205 9.24 -2.86 -0.22
C SER A 205 8.38 -2.48 -1.44
N ILE A 206 8.15 -3.41 -2.38
CA ILE A 206 7.30 -3.18 -3.57
C ILE A 206 5.90 -2.76 -3.16
N THR A 207 5.33 -3.48 -2.19
CA THR A 207 3.99 -3.24 -1.71
C THR A 207 3.89 -1.87 -1.03
N THR A 208 4.86 -1.54 -0.16
CA THR A 208 4.97 -0.21 0.47
C THR A 208 5.13 0.91 -0.55
N ALA A 209 5.92 0.70 -1.61
CA ALA A 209 6.11 1.69 -2.67
C ALA A 209 4.79 2.04 -3.38
N ILE A 210 3.98 1.02 -3.69
CA ILE A 210 2.67 1.19 -4.34
C ILE A 210 1.71 1.96 -3.43
N TYR A 211 1.63 1.61 -2.15
CA TYR A 211 0.78 2.33 -1.19
C TYR A 211 1.28 3.75 -0.94
N GLY A 212 2.60 3.93 -0.83
CA GLY A 212 3.24 5.24 -0.71
C GLY A 212 2.87 6.16 -1.85
N PHE A 213 3.00 5.66 -3.09
CA PHE A 213 2.65 6.42 -4.28
C PHE A 213 1.15 6.72 -4.38
N THR A 214 0.30 5.73 -4.13
CA THR A 214 -1.17 5.90 -4.18
C THR A 214 -1.65 6.89 -3.11
N SER A 215 -1.12 6.79 -1.89
CA SER A 215 -1.47 7.69 -0.79
C SER A 215 -1.03 9.12 -1.06
N LEU A 216 0.19 9.31 -1.57
CA LEU A 216 0.69 10.64 -1.97
C LEU A 216 -0.24 11.28 -3.00
N PHE A 217 -0.61 10.54 -4.05
CA PHE A 217 -1.49 11.06 -5.10
C PHE A 217 -2.89 11.39 -4.58
N VAL A 218 -3.50 10.48 -3.83
CA VAL A 218 -4.86 10.70 -3.35
C VAL A 218 -4.92 11.80 -2.31
N MET A 219 -3.95 11.88 -1.40
CA MET A 219 -3.92 12.97 -0.42
C MET A 219 -3.66 14.33 -1.09
N HIS A 220 -2.88 14.37 -2.17
CA HIS A 220 -2.73 15.58 -2.99
C HIS A 220 -4.05 16.00 -3.65
N ILE A 221 -4.79 15.07 -4.28
CA ILE A 221 -6.10 15.37 -4.85
C ILE A 221 -7.09 15.79 -3.75
N CYS A 222 -7.10 15.09 -2.63
CA CYS A 222 -7.91 15.42 -1.47
C CYS A 222 -7.61 16.81 -0.93
N ALA A 223 -6.33 17.23 -0.91
CA ALA A 223 -5.94 18.58 -0.55
C ALA A 223 -6.45 19.60 -1.58
N GLN A 224 -6.28 19.35 -2.88
CA GLN A 224 -6.78 20.23 -3.94
C GLN A 224 -8.31 20.40 -3.91
N MET A 225 -9.05 19.33 -3.61
CA MET A 225 -10.50 19.42 -3.44
C MET A 225 -10.90 20.23 -2.21
N GLU A 226 -10.19 20.08 -1.10
CA GLU A 226 -10.43 20.87 0.12
C GLU A 226 -10.08 22.35 -0.07
N MET A 227 -9.04 22.61 -0.84
CA MET A 227 -8.69 23.96 -1.28
C MET A 227 -9.78 24.61 -2.12
N LEU A 228 -10.34 23.87 -3.07
CA LEU A 228 -11.47 24.32 -3.86
C LEU A 228 -12.69 24.63 -2.99
N ILE A 229 -13.00 23.77 -2.02
CA ILE A 229 -14.11 23.97 -1.05
C ILE A 229 -13.88 25.24 -0.22
N ILE A 230 -12.65 25.50 0.24
CA ILE A 230 -12.32 26.67 1.07
C ILE A 230 -12.31 27.95 0.24
N LEU A 231 -11.87 27.91 -1.01
CA LEU A 231 -11.97 29.03 -1.95
C LEU A 231 -13.43 29.39 -2.24
N MET A 232 -14.30 28.38 -2.36
CA MET A 232 -15.75 28.56 -2.52
C MET A 232 -16.41 29.11 -1.24
N ASN A 233 -16.00 28.65 -0.06
CA ASN A 233 -16.52 29.12 1.23
C ASN A 233 -15.97 30.51 1.62
N ASN A 234 -14.76 30.89 1.19
CA ASN A 234 -14.19 32.22 1.43
C ASN A 234 -14.91 33.34 0.67
N LEU A 235 -15.79 33.00 -0.29
CA LEU A 235 -16.68 33.97 -0.92
C LEU A 235 -17.88 34.34 -0.03
N VAL A 236 -18.20 33.54 0.99
CA VAL A 236 -19.35 33.76 1.89
C VAL A 236 -19.00 33.24 3.29
N ASN A 237 -18.46 34.10 4.14
CA ASN A 237 -17.97 33.70 5.46
C ASN A 237 -19.10 33.67 6.51
N LYS A 238 -19.34 32.55 7.23
CA LYS A 238 -18.96 32.32 8.66
C LYS A 238 -19.66 31.10 9.31
N LYS A 239 -18.85 30.33 10.08
CA LYS A 239 -19.11 29.42 11.23
C LYS A 239 -19.59 27.98 10.99
N GLU A 240 -18.69 27.05 11.35
CA GLU A 240 -18.95 25.65 11.70
C GLU A 240 -18.62 25.42 13.20
N LEU A 241 -19.31 24.49 13.85
CA LEU A 241 -18.80 23.81 15.05
C LEU A 241 -19.25 22.33 15.05
N LYS A 242 -18.28 21.43 15.17
CA LYS A 242 -18.42 19.98 15.36
C LYS A 242 -18.43 19.64 16.86
N ASN A 243 -19.09 18.54 17.24
CA ASN A 243 -18.60 17.68 18.32
C ASN A 243 -19.24 16.29 18.25
N VAL A 244 -18.44 15.22 18.23
CA VAL A 244 -18.82 13.87 18.69
C VAL A 244 -17.56 13.21 19.23
N ASN A 245 -17.63 12.70 20.46
CA ASN A 245 -16.67 11.77 21.03
C ASN A 245 -17.45 10.57 21.57
N GLU A 246 -16.91 9.38 21.35
CA GLU A 246 -17.15 8.23 22.22
C GLU A 246 -15.96 7.26 22.14
N LYS A 247 -15.67 6.63 23.28
CA LYS A 247 -14.54 5.75 23.60
C LYS A 247 -15.11 4.50 24.26
N LEU A 248 -14.52 3.31 24.06
CA LEU A 248 -14.51 2.11 24.93
C LEU A 248 -13.73 1.01 24.17
N ALA A 249 -13.15 -0.06 24.72
CA ALA A 249 -12.44 -0.38 25.95
C ALA A 249 -11.67 -1.68 25.65
N ALA A 250 -10.61 -1.96 26.41
CA ALA A 250 -9.66 -3.05 26.18
C ALA A 250 -10.19 -4.43 26.60
N VAL A 251 -9.67 -5.49 25.97
CA VAL A 251 -9.80 -6.90 26.38
C VAL A 251 -8.40 -7.50 26.45
N GLU A 252 -8.13 -8.20 27.56
CA GLU A 252 -6.87 -8.84 27.93
C GLU A 252 -6.82 -10.31 27.46
N TRP A 253 -5.62 -10.85 27.25
CA TRP A 253 -5.34 -12.17 26.65
C TRP A 253 -4.54 -13.05 27.62
N GLU A 254 -4.71 -14.38 27.53
CA GLU A 254 -3.85 -15.36 28.22
C GLU A 254 -3.15 -16.31 27.21
N ASP A 255 -1.88 -16.60 27.50
CA ASP A 255 -0.88 -17.39 26.74
C ASP A 255 -1.18 -18.91 26.80
N ASN A 256 -0.85 -19.80 25.87
CA ASN A 256 0.46 -20.07 25.28
C ASN A 256 0.29 -20.88 23.97
N ASN A 257 -0.18 -20.19 22.93
CA ASN A 257 0.05 -20.43 21.50
C ASN A 257 0.22 -19.05 20.82
N ALA A 258 0.56 -18.04 21.64
CA ALA A 258 0.39 -16.65 21.31
C ALA A 258 1.40 -16.20 20.27
N VAL A 259 2.62 -16.75 20.19
CA VAL A 259 3.56 -16.31 19.16
C VAL A 259 3.06 -16.67 17.74
N ALA A 260 2.54 -17.89 17.56
CA ALA A 260 1.95 -18.29 16.29
C ALA A 260 0.63 -17.56 16.04
N LEU A 261 -0.26 -17.51 17.03
CA LEU A 261 -1.55 -16.81 16.95
C LEU A 261 -1.39 -15.31 16.69
N CYS A 262 -0.53 -14.62 17.44
CA CYS A 262 -0.16 -13.22 17.24
C CYS A 262 0.46 -13.01 15.87
N SER A 263 1.33 -13.90 15.39
CA SER A 263 1.84 -13.80 14.01
C SER A 263 0.72 -13.93 12.98
N TYR A 264 -0.20 -14.89 13.15
CA TYR A 264 -1.38 -15.06 12.30
C TYR A 264 -2.32 -13.83 12.34
N LEU A 265 -2.57 -13.28 13.53
CA LEU A 265 -3.37 -12.06 13.74
C LEU A 265 -2.70 -10.82 13.16
N VAL A 266 -1.38 -10.68 13.29
CA VAL A 266 -0.59 -9.60 12.67
C VAL A 266 -0.66 -9.69 11.15
N GLY A 267 -0.66 -10.89 10.56
CA GLY A 267 -0.92 -11.07 9.13
C GLY A 267 -2.32 -10.68 8.70
N LEU A 268 -3.33 -11.14 9.45
CA LEU A 268 -4.72 -10.89 9.13
C LEU A 268 -5.07 -9.39 9.25
N THR A 269 -4.55 -8.73 10.29
CA THR A 269 -4.66 -7.27 10.48
C THR A 269 -3.92 -6.51 9.40
N SER A 270 -2.73 -6.95 8.99
CA SER A 270 -1.99 -6.34 7.88
C SER A 270 -2.76 -6.43 6.55
N ILE A 271 -3.27 -7.61 6.18
CA ILE A 271 -4.08 -7.77 4.95
C ILE A 271 -5.36 -6.94 5.02
N SER A 272 -6.04 -6.92 6.17
CA SER A 272 -7.26 -6.12 6.36
C SER A 272 -6.96 -4.63 6.29
N PHE A 273 -5.84 -4.19 6.86
CA PHE A 273 -5.38 -2.80 6.81
C PHE A 273 -5.05 -2.36 5.37
N ASN A 274 -4.45 -3.24 4.57
CA ASN A 274 -4.18 -2.99 3.16
C ASN A 274 -5.46 -2.73 2.34
N ILE A 275 -6.50 -3.54 2.55
CA ILE A 275 -7.80 -3.35 1.90
C ILE A 275 -8.49 -2.09 2.45
N PHE A 276 -8.42 -1.89 3.77
CA PHE A 276 -8.95 -0.70 4.44
C PHE A 276 -8.33 0.58 3.90
N LEU A 277 -7.01 0.63 3.66
CA LEU A 277 -6.35 1.81 3.10
C LEU A 277 -6.92 2.19 1.73
N PHE A 278 -7.11 1.24 0.81
CA PHE A 278 -7.73 1.52 -0.49
C PHE A 278 -9.18 2.00 -0.34
N CYS A 279 -9.95 1.39 0.55
CA CYS A 279 -11.34 1.78 0.81
C CYS A 279 -11.43 3.15 1.51
N PHE A 280 -10.52 3.45 2.44
CA PHE A 280 -10.40 4.74 3.12
C PHE A 280 -10.07 5.85 2.12
N ILE A 281 -9.08 5.60 1.26
CA ILE A 281 -8.68 6.48 0.17
C ILE A 281 -9.87 6.75 -0.77
N GLY A 282 -10.58 5.69 -1.19
CA GLY A 282 -11.76 5.82 -2.07
C GLY A 282 -12.92 6.55 -1.41
N GLU A 283 -13.16 6.33 -0.11
CA GLU A 283 -14.18 7.01 0.67
C GLU A 283 -13.86 8.50 0.86
N GLN A 284 -12.62 8.84 1.23
CA GLN A 284 -12.19 10.23 1.40
C GLN A 284 -12.33 11.00 0.09
N LEU A 285 -11.95 10.38 -1.03
CA LEU A 285 -12.13 10.97 -2.35
C LEU A 285 -13.61 11.20 -2.66
N SER A 286 -14.45 10.19 -2.41
CA SER A 286 -15.90 10.27 -2.68
C SER A 286 -16.58 11.35 -1.83
N LYS A 287 -16.29 11.41 -0.53
CA LYS A 287 -16.82 12.42 0.39
C LYS A 287 -16.40 13.83 0.02
N LYS A 288 -15.13 14.02 -0.34
CA LYS A 288 -14.63 15.32 -0.78
C LYS A 288 -15.27 15.74 -2.12
N ALA A 289 -15.44 14.82 -3.06
CA ALA A 289 -16.13 15.09 -4.33
C ALA A 289 -17.61 15.45 -4.14
N GLU A 290 -18.33 14.73 -3.27
CA GLU A 290 -19.72 15.02 -2.91
C GLU A 290 -19.85 16.40 -2.24
N LYS A 291 -18.91 16.73 -1.34
CA LYS A 291 -18.87 18.05 -0.70
C LYS A 291 -18.62 19.16 -1.72
N VAL A 292 -17.72 18.98 -2.70
CA VAL A 292 -17.53 19.93 -3.81
C VAL A 292 -18.82 20.12 -4.60
N ALA A 293 -19.52 19.04 -4.95
CA ALA A 293 -20.78 19.11 -5.68
C ALA A 293 -21.85 19.88 -4.91
N LEU A 294 -21.99 19.60 -3.62
CA LEU A 294 -22.98 20.23 -2.76
C LEU A 294 -22.67 21.72 -2.57
N THR A 295 -21.41 22.08 -2.28
CA THR A 295 -20.98 23.48 -2.15
C THR A 295 -21.14 24.26 -3.46
N ALA A 296 -20.92 23.62 -4.61
CA ALA A 296 -21.18 24.24 -5.90
C ALA A 296 -22.66 24.56 -6.06
N CYS A 297 -23.54 23.56 -5.84
CA CYS A 297 -25.00 23.65 -5.91
C CYS A 297 -25.61 24.71 -4.98
N THR A 298 -25.05 24.89 -3.79
CA THR A 298 -25.57 25.84 -2.78
C THR A 298 -24.98 27.25 -2.89
N LEU A 299 -24.01 27.47 -3.78
CA LEU A 299 -23.43 28.80 -3.97
C LEU A 299 -24.46 29.74 -4.60
N GLU A 300 -24.47 31.03 -4.22
CA GLU A 300 -25.31 32.06 -4.86
C GLU A 300 -24.77 32.44 -6.26
N TRP A 301 -24.68 31.46 -7.15
CA TRP A 301 -24.04 31.55 -8.46
C TRP A 301 -24.64 32.62 -9.36
N TYR A 302 -25.92 32.93 -9.16
CA TYR A 302 -26.67 33.97 -9.87
C TYR A 302 -26.20 35.39 -9.55
N ARG A 303 -25.40 35.59 -8.49
CA ARG A 303 -24.78 36.89 -8.14
C ARG A 303 -23.38 37.06 -8.72
N LEU A 304 -22.82 36.04 -9.36
CA LEU A 304 -21.48 36.08 -9.94
C LEU A 304 -21.51 36.69 -11.36
N PRO A 305 -20.42 37.35 -11.81
CA PRO A 305 -20.28 37.79 -13.19
C PRO A 305 -20.44 36.63 -14.17
N ASP A 306 -21.03 36.88 -15.35
CA ASP A 306 -21.48 35.87 -16.33
C ASP A 306 -20.41 34.80 -16.64
N ILE A 307 -19.14 35.21 -16.81
CA ILE A 307 -18.00 34.32 -17.09
C ILE A 307 -17.71 33.35 -15.93
N LYS A 308 -17.81 33.84 -14.68
CA LYS A 308 -17.57 33.02 -13.47
C LYS A 308 -18.77 32.11 -13.18
N ALA A 309 -19.98 32.59 -13.42
CA ALA A 309 -21.21 31.80 -13.28
C ALA A 309 -21.23 30.61 -14.25
N ARG A 310 -20.89 30.80 -15.53
CA ARG A 310 -20.78 29.72 -16.52
C ARG A 310 -19.73 28.66 -16.14
N SER A 311 -18.58 29.10 -15.63
CA SER A 311 -17.52 28.20 -15.17
C SER A 311 -17.99 27.33 -13.99
N LEU A 312 -18.77 27.91 -13.08
CA LEU A 312 -19.31 27.19 -11.93
C LEU A 312 -20.40 26.18 -12.32
N ILE A 313 -21.26 26.49 -13.30
CA ILE A 313 -22.25 25.56 -13.84
C ILE A 313 -21.58 24.32 -14.45
N LEU A 314 -20.45 24.50 -15.15
CA LEU A 314 -19.66 23.39 -15.68
C LEU A 314 -19.10 22.51 -14.54
N ILE A 315 -18.60 23.12 -13.46
CA ILE A 315 -18.14 22.41 -12.26
C ILE A 315 -19.29 21.64 -11.60
N MET A 316 -20.49 22.23 -11.50
CA MET A 316 -21.69 21.54 -10.98
C MET A 316 -22.00 20.29 -11.79
N ILE A 317 -22.07 20.39 -13.12
CA ILE A 317 -22.38 19.26 -14.00
C ILE A 317 -21.33 18.15 -13.88
N ILE A 318 -20.04 18.51 -13.84
CA ILE A 318 -18.94 17.55 -13.69
C ILE A 318 -18.94 16.91 -12.30
N SER A 319 -19.19 17.67 -11.24
CA SER A 319 -19.19 17.19 -9.85
C SER A 319 -20.41 16.34 -9.50
N ASN A 320 -21.54 16.55 -10.18
CA ASN A 320 -22.75 15.73 -10.04
C ASN A 320 -22.57 14.31 -10.65
N SER A 321 -21.54 14.12 -11.47
CA SER A 321 -21.07 12.78 -11.82
C SER A 321 -20.27 12.22 -10.64
N SER A 322 -20.80 11.22 -9.94
CA SER A 322 -20.13 10.65 -8.76
C SER A 322 -18.72 10.15 -9.11
N ILE A 323 -17.68 10.85 -8.61
CA ILE A 323 -16.29 10.41 -8.74
C ILE A 323 -16.08 9.25 -7.76
N LYS A 324 -16.41 8.04 -8.22
CA LYS A 324 -16.19 6.81 -7.47
C LYS A 324 -14.96 6.10 -8.02
N LEU A 325 -13.99 5.86 -7.16
CA LEU A 325 -12.80 5.13 -7.54
C LEU A 325 -13.14 3.64 -7.63
N LYS A 326 -13.05 3.06 -8.84
CA LYS A 326 -13.43 1.66 -9.10
C LYS A 326 -12.22 0.75 -9.16
N GLY A 327 -12.23 -0.33 -8.37
CA GLY A 327 -11.32 -1.47 -8.52
C GLY A 327 -11.67 -2.27 -9.77
N GLY A 328 -10.78 -2.27 -10.75
CA GLY A 328 -10.92 -3.04 -12.00
C GLY A 328 -12.13 -2.67 -12.87
N LYS A 329 -12.78 -1.53 -12.64
CA LYS A 329 -14.11 -1.12 -13.19
C LYS A 329 -15.33 -1.86 -12.60
N PHE A 330 -15.14 -2.84 -11.72
CA PHE A 330 -16.23 -3.68 -11.23
C PHE A 330 -16.75 -3.28 -9.83
N ILE A 331 -15.87 -2.79 -8.96
CA ILE A 331 -16.20 -2.59 -7.55
C ILE A 331 -15.84 -1.17 -7.10
N ASP A 332 -16.78 -0.46 -6.50
CA ASP A 332 -16.52 0.86 -5.89
C ASP A 332 -15.67 0.69 -4.63
N LEU A 333 -14.57 1.43 -4.51
CA LEU A 333 -13.74 1.45 -3.31
C LEU A 333 -14.36 2.38 -2.26
N SER A 334 -15.05 1.79 -1.28
CA SER A 334 -15.74 2.50 -0.19
C SER A 334 -15.70 1.69 1.11
N PHE A 335 -16.06 2.32 2.23
CA PHE A 335 -16.21 1.59 3.51
C PHE A 335 -17.29 0.51 3.45
N LYS A 336 -18.34 0.71 2.65
CA LYS A 336 -19.38 -0.31 2.43
C LYS A 336 -18.81 -1.58 1.82
N THR A 337 -17.94 -1.43 0.82
CA THR A 337 -17.25 -2.56 0.17
C THR A 337 -16.31 -3.27 1.13
N PHE A 338 -15.55 -2.53 1.95
CA PHE A 338 -14.71 -3.13 2.99
C PHE A 338 -15.53 -3.95 3.99
N GLY A 339 -16.64 -3.39 4.49
CA GLY A 339 -17.55 -4.09 5.39
C GLY A 339 -18.12 -5.37 4.78
N ASN A 340 -18.48 -5.35 3.49
CA ASN A 340 -18.92 -6.55 2.77
C ASN A 340 -17.81 -7.61 2.68
N VAL A 341 -16.57 -7.23 2.36
CA VAL A 341 -15.43 -8.16 2.28
C VAL A 341 -15.18 -8.83 3.63
N VAL A 342 -15.15 -8.04 4.73
CA VAL A 342 -14.96 -8.56 6.09
C VAL A 342 -16.11 -9.50 6.46
N LYS A 343 -17.35 -9.11 6.20
CA LYS A 343 -18.54 -9.92 6.47
C LYS A 343 -18.47 -11.27 5.73
N THR A 344 -18.18 -11.24 4.43
CA THR A 344 -18.04 -12.45 3.61
C THR A 344 -16.90 -13.35 4.10
N ALA A 345 -15.75 -12.79 4.50
CA ALA A 345 -14.64 -13.56 5.06
C ALA A 345 -15.03 -14.28 6.36
N VAL A 346 -15.74 -13.60 7.26
CA VAL A 346 -16.27 -14.20 8.51
C VAL A 346 -17.32 -15.27 8.20
N THR A 347 -18.20 -15.04 7.23
CA THR A 347 -19.19 -16.05 6.80
C THR A 347 -18.52 -17.32 6.28
N TYR A 348 -17.50 -17.19 5.43
CA TYR A 348 -16.73 -18.35 4.95
C TYR A 348 -15.97 -19.06 6.07
N LEU A 349 -15.41 -18.32 7.03
CA LEU A 349 -14.76 -18.89 8.20
C LEU A 349 -15.74 -19.69 9.06
N ASN A 350 -16.94 -19.16 9.30
CA ASN A 350 -18.00 -19.84 10.04
C ASN A 350 -18.48 -21.10 9.31
N LEU A 351 -18.66 -21.02 7.99
CA LEU A 351 -19.02 -22.18 7.16
C LEU A 351 -17.94 -23.27 7.22
N LEU A 352 -16.67 -22.89 7.08
CA LEU A 352 -15.55 -23.84 7.18
C LEU A 352 -15.47 -24.48 8.57
N ARG A 353 -15.77 -23.73 9.64
CA ARG A 353 -15.80 -24.28 11.00
C ARG A 353 -16.91 -25.32 11.14
N ALA A 354 -18.11 -25.02 10.65
CA ALA A 354 -19.26 -25.92 10.71
C ALA A 354 -19.14 -27.18 9.83
N ILE A 355 -18.21 -27.21 8.87
CA ILE A 355 -17.94 -28.38 8.02
C ILE A 355 -16.78 -29.24 8.60
N VAL A 356 -15.93 -28.64 9.44
CA VAL A 356 -14.74 -29.30 10.01
C VAL A 356 -15.04 -29.90 11.39
N ASP A 357 -16.00 -29.34 12.13
CA ASP A 357 -16.68 -29.98 13.25
C ASP A 357 -17.71 -31.01 12.73
#